data_AF-A0A524E0V0-F1
#
_entry.id   AF-A0A524E0V0-F1
#
_cell.length_a   1.000
_cell.length_b   1.000
_cell.length_c   1.000
_cell.angle_alpha   90.00
_cell.angle_beta   90.00
_cell.angle_gamma   90.00
#
_symmetry.space_group_name_H-M   'P 1'
#
loop_
_entity.id
_entity.type
_entity.pdbx_description
1 polymer ?
#
loop_
_entity_poly.entity_id
_entity_poly.type
_entity_poly.pdbx_seq_one_letter_code
_entity_poly.pdbx_strand_id
1 'polypeptide(L)'
;MSTSEITLPYGKITDKKLVMNFSAYDIDLPVIASGIRERSDVLRELGVAFSGFGTEVPEKVTQQNPATVKAYFEYVGTQSDAKVILKRAYHLVWGGMIEEFPDLIDWAQAKADLSNLTYAQAEVLRARRGE
;
A
#
# COMPACT_ATOMS: atom_id res chain seq x y z
N MET A 1 -17.43 23.98 4.48
CA MET A 1 -17.07 23.76 3.07
C MET A 1 -17.31 22.29 2.77
N SER A 2 -17.99 21.97 1.66
CA SER A 2 -18.25 20.57 1.26
C SER A 2 -16.91 19.90 0.96
N THR A 3 -16.49 18.96 1.80
CA THR A 3 -15.32 18.10 1.59
C THR A 3 -15.65 17.17 0.44
N SER A 4 -15.40 17.60 -0.79
CA SER A 4 -15.68 16.79 -1.97
C SER A 4 -14.71 15.61 -1.99
N GLU A 5 -15.24 14.44 -1.71
CA GLU A 5 -14.51 13.18 -1.73
C GLU A 5 -14.53 12.59 -3.14
N ILE A 6 -13.39 12.08 -3.60
CA ILE A 6 -13.30 11.30 -4.85
C ILE A 6 -12.89 9.88 -4.49
N THR A 7 -13.73 8.93 -4.86
CA THR A 7 -13.47 7.50 -4.71
C THR A 7 -12.85 6.95 -5.98
N LEU A 8 -11.73 6.24 -5.83
CA LEU A 8 -11.02 5.52 -6.87
C LEU A 8 -10.95 4.02 -6.45
N PRO A 9 -10.76 3.09 -7.39
CA PRO A 9 -10.44 1.71 -7.02
C PRO A 9 -9.23 1.70 -6.09
N TYR A 10 -9.35 1.07 -4.92
CA TYR A 10 -8.26 1.01 -3.93
C TYR A 10 -7.73 2.39 -3.48
N GLY A 11 -8.43 3.50 -3.76
CA GLY A 11 -7.92 4.84 -3.54
C GLY A 11 -9.01 5.81 -3.12
N LYS A 12 -8.67 6.76 -2.25
CA LYS A 12 -9.60 7.82 -1.82
C LYS A 12 -8.86 9.14 -1.76
N ILE A 13 -9.41 10.15 -2.43
CA ILE A 13 -8.91 11.52 -2.37
C ILE A 13 -9.86 12.34 -1.51
N THR A 14 -9.31 12.97 -0.48
CA THR A 14 -10.02 13.90 0.41
C THR A 14 -9.17 15.15 0.57
N ASP A 15 -9.71 16.29 0.14
CA ASP A 15 -9.01 17.57 0.05
C ASP A 15 -7.68 17.49 -0.72
N LYS A 16 -6.56 17.52 0.01
CA LYS A 16 -5.19 17.45 -0.53
C LYS A 16 -4.51 16.10 -0.25
N LYS A 17 -5.26 15.09 0.19
CA LYS A 17 -4.70 13.80 0.60
C LYS A 17 -5.23 12.69 -0.29
N LEU A 18 -4.35 11.81 -0.73
CA LEU A 18 -4.66 10.53 -1.36
C LEU A 18 -4.30 9.41 -0.38
N VAL A 19 -5.24 8.52 -0.14
CA VAL A 19 -5.03 7.27 0.61
C VAL A 19 -5.24 6.11 -0.35
N MET A 20 -4.21 5.32 -0.57
CA MET A 20 -4.31 4.06 -1.31
C MET A 20 -4.37 2.89 -0.33
N ASN A 21 -5.23 1.92 -0.58
CA ASN A 21 -5.50 0.78 0.28
C ASN A 21 -5.16 -0.50 -0.47
N PHE A 22 -4.26 -1.30 0.10
CA PHE A 22 -3.80 -2.56 -0.45
C PHE A 22 -4.12 -3.68 0.52
N SER A 23 -4.52 -4.82 -0.01
CA SER A 23 -4.72 -6.04 0.77
C SER A 23 -3.35 -6.65 1.04
N ALA A 24 -3.02 -6.87 2.33
CA ALA A 24 -1.79 -7.57 2.72
C ALA A 24 -1.79 -9.05 2.28
N TYR A 25 -2.94 -9.58 1.87
CA TYR A 25 -3.02 -10.90 1.26
C TYR A 25 -2.46 -10.88 -0.17
N ASP A 26 -2.86 -9.86 -0.94
CA ASP A 26 -2.55 -9.76 -2.36
C ASP A 26 -1.16 -9.18 -2.63
N ILE A 27 -0.77 -8.15 -1.87
CA ILE A 27 0.47 -7.41 -2.12
C ILE A 27 1.20 -7.14 -0.80
N ASP A 28 2.49 -7.45 -0.78
CA ASP A 28 3.34 -7.26 0.39
C ASP A 28 3.86 -5.82 0.48
N LEU A 29 4.06 -5.34 1.71
CA LEU A 29 4.56 -3.99 2.00
C LEU A 29 5.88 -3.65 1.28
N PRO A 30 6.89 -4.54 1.17
CA PRO A 30 8.12 -4.25 0.44
C PRO A 30 7.89 -3.97 -1.05
N VAL A 31 6.95 -4.67 -1.69
CA VAL A 31 6.61 -4.46 -3.11
C VAL A 31 5.99 -3.07 -3.28
N ILE A 32 5.03 -2.73 -2.40
CA ILE A 32 4.41 -1.40 -2.38
C ILE A 32 5.47 -0.31 -2.16
N ALA A 33 6.40 -0.53 -1.22
CA ALA A 33 7.48 0.40 -0.93
C ALA A 33 8.47 0.56 -2.10
N SER A 34 8.80 -0.52 -2.82
CA SER A 34 9.67 -0.45 -4.00
C SER A 34 9.04 0.37 -5.11
N GLY A 35 7.79 0.06 -5.48
CA GLY A 35 7.07 0.79 -6.54
C GLY A 35 6.89 2.27 -6.22
N ILE A 36 6.64 2.62 -4.95
CA ILE A 36 6.58 4.03 -4.52
C ILE A 36 7.96 4.70 -4.61
N ARG A 37 9.02 4.00 -4.17
CA ARG A 37 10.38 4.54 -4.15
C ARG A 37 10.86 4.89 -5.57
N GLU A 38 10.59 4.04 -6.54
CA GLU A 38 11.01 4.25 -7.93
C GLU A 38 10.30 5.39 -8.64
N ARG A 39 9.13 5.79 -8.14
CA ARG A 39 8.36 6.92 -8.65
C ARG A 39 8.49 8.16 -7.76
N SER A 40 9.33 8.11 -6.74
CA SER A 40 9.42 9.16 -5.72
C SER A 40 9.96 10.50 -6.25
N ASP A 41 10.79 10.45 -7.29
CA ASP A 41 11.28 11.59 -8.04
C ASP A 41 10.15 12.29 -8.81
N VAL A 42 9.39 11.53 -9.60
CA VAL A 42 8.25 12.05 -10.38
C VAL A 42 7.15 12.58 -9.46
N LEU A 43 6.85 11.87 -8.37
CA LEU A 43 5.89 12.35 -7.37
C LEU A 43 6.31 13.69 -6.76
N ARG A 44 7.62 13.86 -6.49
CA ARG A 44 8.16 15.11 -5.97
C ARG A 44 8.06 16.25 -6.98
N GLU A 45 8.34 16.01 -8.25
CA GLU A 45 8.16 17.01 -9.32
C GLU A 45 6.71 17.45 -9.47
N LEU A 46 5.76 16.53 -9.26
CA LEU A 46 4.33 16.85 -9.24
C LEU A 46 3.89 17.59 -7.97
N GLY A 47 4.77 17.80 -6.99
CA GLY A 47 4.43 18.42 -5.72
C GLY A 47 3.61 17.50 -4.81
N VAL A 48 3.81 16.18 -4.90
CA VAL A 48 3.18 15.17 -4.04
C VAL A 48 4.23 14.58 -3.10
N ALA A 49 3.96 14.66 -1.80
CA ALA A 49 4.78 14.06 -0.76
C ALA A 49 4.19 12.70 -0.35
N PHE A 50 5.04 11.70 -0.20
CA PHE A 50 4.67 10.46 0.47
C PHE A 50 4.75 10.66 1.99
N SER A 51 3.63 10.44 2.68
CA SER A 51 3.49 10.71 4.12
C SER A 51 3.73 9.47 4.98
N GLY A 52 3.80 8.28 4.37
CA GLY A 52 4.11 7.02 5.05
C GLY A 52 3.08 5.92 4.84
N PHE A 53 3.26 4.85 5.60
CA PHE A 53 2.37 3.69 5.62
C PHE A 53 1.55 3.62 6.91
N GLY A 54 0.38 2.99 6.82
CA GLY A 54 -0.38 2.53 7.98
C GLY A 54 -0.89 1.12 7.73
N THR A 55 -1.18 0.39 8.81
CA THR A 55 -1.78 -0.94 8.70
C THR A 55 -3.03 -0.98 9.56
N GLU A 56 -4.13 -1.42 8.96
CA GLU A 56 -5.38 -1.67 9.66
C GLU A 56 -5.59 -3.19 9.75
N VAL A 57 -5.54 -3.70 10.97
CA VAL A 57 -5.72 -5.12 11.26
C VAL A 57 -7.16 -5.32 11.75
N PRO A 58 -8.00 -6.07 11.03
CA PRO A 58 -9.36 -6.35 11.50
C PRO A 58 -9.34 -7.25 12.75
N GLU A 59 -10.41 -7.20 13.55
CA GLU A 59 -10.54 -8.02 14.77
C GLU A 59 -10.34 -9.52 14.50
N LYS A 60 -10.76 -9.99 13.33
CA LYS A 60 -10.50 -11.34 12.82
C LYS A 60 -9.90 -11.25 11.43
N VAL A 61 -8.61 -11.56 11.36
CA VAL A 61 -7.89 -11.70 10.09
C VAL A 61 -8.26 -13.04 9.46
N THR A 62 -8.83 -13.00 8.26
CA THR A 62 -9.13 -14.18 7.45
C THR A 62 -8.67 -13.95 6.01
N GLN A 63 -8.68 -14.99 5.16
CA GLN A 63 -8.39 -14.82 3.73
C GLN A 63 -9.37 -13.84 3.06
N GLN A 64 -10.63 -13.81 3.51
CA GLN A 64 -11.67 -12.92 3.01
C GLN A 64 -11.66 -11.54 3.68
N ASN A 65 -10.92 -11.38 4.78
CA ASN A 65 -10.80 -10.15 5.54
C ASN A 65 -9.35 -9.96 6.02
N PRO A 66 -8.41 -9.72 5.09
CA PRO A 66 -7.01 -9.57 5.43
C PRO A 66 -6.72 -8.21 6.06
N ALA A 67 -5.53 -8.06 6.65
CA ALA A 67 -5.05 -6.74 7.04
C ALA A 67 -4.94 -5.82 5.82
N THR A 68 -5.29 -4.55 5.99
CA THR A 68 -5.20 -3.54 4.94
C THR A 68 -3.95 -2.68 5.17
N VAL A 69 -3.08 -2.61 4.18
CA VAL A 69 -1.95 -1.68 4.12
C VAL A 69 -2.41 -0.40 3.46
N LYS A 70 -2.22 0.74 4.12
CA LYS A 70 -2.56 2.07 3.62
C LYS A 70 -1.30 2.83 3.27
N ALA A 71 -1.23 3.41 2.08
CA ALA A 71 -0.19 4.35 1.68
C ALA A 71 -0.79 5.76 1.59
N TYR A 72 -0.13 6.71 2.26
CA TYR A 72 -0.60 8.08 2.37
C TYR A 72 0.24 9.02 1.50
N PHE A 73 -0.44 9.86 0.73
CA PHE A 73 0.18 10.90 -0.09
C PHE A 73 -0.52 12.23 0.11
N GLU A 74 0.22 13.32 0.06
CA GLU A 74 -0.27 14.67 0.26
C GLU A 74 0.23 15.62 -0.83
N TYR A 75 -0.67 16.40 -1.41
CA TYR A 75 -0.29 17.46 -2.35
C TYR A 75 0.22 18.68 -1.58
N VAL A 76 1.51 18.94 -1.71
CA VAL A 76 2.22 20.07 -1.08
C VAL A 76 2.51 21.22 -2.06
N GLY A 77 2.18 21.04 -3.34
CA GLY A 77 2.29 22.09 -4.34
C GLY A 77 1.27 23.22 -4.17
N THR A 78 1.52 24.33 -4.86
CA THR A 78 0.72 25.56 -4.73
C THR A 78 0.06 26.02 -6.03
N GLN A 79 0.51 25.51 -7.18
CA GLN A 79 0.15 26.07 -8.50
C GLN A 79 -0.88 25.24 -9.28
N SER A 80 -1.30 24.08 -8.78
CA SER A 80 -2.19 23.16 -9.51
C SER A 80 -3.36 22.69 -8.66
N ASP A 81 -4.42 22.21 -9.31
CA ASP A 81 -5.53 21.56 -8.63
C ASP A 81 -5.04 20.25 -7.99
N ALA A 82 -5.05 20.22 -6.66
CA ALA A 82 -4.62 19.08 -5.86
C ALA A 82 -5.28 17.77 -6.30
N LYS A 83 -6.58 17.78 -6.63
CA LYS A 83 -7.31 16.55 -6.98
C LYS A 83 -6.85 15.98 -8.31
N VAL A 84 -6.59 16.86 -9.29
CA VAL A 84 -6.07 16.45 -10.61
C VAL A 84 -4.69 15.83 -10.45
N ILE A 85 -3.81 16.46 -9.66
CA ILE A 85 -2.46 15.96 -9.40
C ILE A 85 -2.49 14.64 -8.63
N LEU A 86 -3.31 14.55 -7.57
CA LEU A 86 -3.43 13.32 -6.77
C LEU A 86 -4.01 12.17 -7.59
N LYS A 87 -4.90 12.44 -8.54
CA LYS A 87 -5.37 11.42 -9.49
C LYS A 87 -4.25 10.93 -10.41
N ARG A 88 -3.35 11.82 -10.84
CA ARG A 88 -2.15 11.42 -11.61
C ARG A 88 -1.18 10.60 -10.75
N ALA A 89 -0.94 11.03 -9.51
CA ALA A 89 -0.12 10.29 -8.56
C ALA A 89 -0.66 8.89 -8.31
N TYR A 90 -1.98 8.73 -8.15
CA TYR A 90 -2.64 7.43 -8.07
C TYR A 90 -2.29 6.53 -9.25
N HIS A 91 -2.38 7.03 -10.49
CA HIS A 91 -2.05 6.24 -11.68
C HIS A 91 -0.55 5.92 -11.78
N LEU A 92 0.33 6.83 -11.37
CA LEU A 92 1.77 6.59 -11.37
C LEU A 92 2.17 5.50 -10.36
N VAL A 93 1.65 5.57 -9.14
CA VAL A 93 1.91 4.55 -8.12
C VAL A 93 1.37 3.20 -8.57
N TRP A 94 0.15 3.16 -9.12
CA TRP A 94 -0.45 1.90 -9.59
C TRP A 94 0.29 1.32 -10.80
N GLY A 95 0.72 2.16 -11.74
CA GLY A 95 1.56 1.74 -12.86
C GLY A 95 2.90 1.17 -12.40
N GLY A 96 3.61 1.87 -11.51
CA GLY A 96 4.87 1.40 -10.95
C GLY A 96 4.72 0.09 -10.18
N MET A 97 3.63 -0.08 -9.43
CA MET A 97 3.37 -1.36 -8.73
C MET A 97 3.14 -2.54 -9.66
N ILE A 98 2.54 -2.32 -10.84
CA ILE A 98 2.33 -3.39 -11.83
C ILE A 98 3.64 -3.74 -12.52
N GLU A 99 4.47 -2.75 -12.84
CA GLU A 99 5.77 -2.94 -13.48
C GLU A 99 6.77 -3.64 -12.55
N GLU A 100 6.74 -3.31 -11.26
CA GLU A 100 7.59 -3.91 -10.23
C GLU A 100 7.00 -5.19 -9.61
N PHE A 101 5.88 -5.68 -10.14
CA PHE A 101 5.32 -6.93 -9.66
C PHE A 101 6.25 -8.08 -10.08
N PRO A 102 6.77 -8.89 -9.13
CA PRO A 102 7.67 -9.99 -9.46
C PRO A 102 6.99 -11.00 -10.38
N ASP A 103 7.79 -11.75 -11.15
CA ASP A 103 7.27 -12.87 -11.92
C ASP A 103 6.51 -13.83 -10.99
N LEU A 104 5.44 -14.44 -11.53
CA LEU A 104 4.55 -15.29 -10.75
C LEU A 104 5.29 -16.43 -10.04
N ILE A 105 6.35 -16.97 -10.66
CA ILE A 105 7.17 -18.04 -10.08
C ILE A 105 7.94 -17.54 -8.86
N ASP A 106 8.63 -16.41 -8.99
CA ASP A 106 9.41 -15.80 -7.91
C ASP A 106 8.50 -15.36 -6.77
N TRP A 107 7.34 -14.80 -7.10
CA TRP A 107 6.33 -14.42 -6.13
C TRP A 107 5.76 -15.61 -5.36
N ALA A 108 5.42 -16.71 -6.05
CA ALA A 108 4.91 -17.92 -5.42
C ALA A 108 5.93 -18.54 -4.46
N GLN A 109 7.22 -18.57 -4.85
CA GLN A 109 8.30 -19.04 -4.00
C GLN A 109 8.45 -18.16 -2.75
N ALA A 110 8.50 -16.83 -2.93
CA ALA A 110 8.60 -15.90 -1.81
C ALA A 110 7.43 -16.00 -0.81
N LYS A 111 6.19 -16.19 -1.31
CA LYS A 111 5.02 -16.41 -0.45
C LYS A 111 5.07 -17.73 0.31
N ALA A 112 5.56 -18.80 -0.32
CA ALA A 112 5.76 -20.09 0.36
C ALA A 112 6.79 -19.96 1.50
N ASP A 113 7.92 -19.30 1.24
CA ASP A 113 8.97 -19.07 2.23
C ASP A 113 8.48 -18.22 3.41
N LEU A 114 7.74 -17.15 3.14
CA LEU A 114 7.13 -16.30 4.17
C LEU A 114 6.12 -17.09 5.03
N SER A 115 5.30 -17.95 4.39
CA SER A 115 4.34 -18.79 5.10
C SER A 115 5.05 -19.73 6.06
N ASN A 116 6.12 -20.38 5.62
CA ASN A 116 6.94 -21.25 6.46
C ASN A 116 7.53 -20.50 7.66
N LEU A 117 8.04 -19.28 7.44
CA LEU A 117 8.59 -18.45 8.49
C LEU A 117 7.53 -18.02 9.52
N THR A 118 6.32 -17.69 9.04
CA THR A 118 5.18 -17.35 9.89
C THR A 118 4.72 -18.53 10.74
N TYR A 119 4.67 -19.74 10.16
CA TYR A 119 4.37 -20.97 10.89
C TYR A 119 5.42 -21.24 11.98
N ALA A 120 6.71 -21.10 11.66
CA ALA A 120 7.78 -21.27 12.64
C ALA A 120 7.67 -20.26 13.80
N GLN A 121 7.33 -18.99 13.51
CA GLN A 121 7.09 -17.98 14.54
C GLN A 121 5.86 -18.31 15.40
N ALA A 122 4.77 -18.77 14.78
CA ALA A 122 3.57 -19.19 15.49
C ALA A 122 3.86 -20.38 16.44
N GLU A 123 4.62 -21.37 15.98
CA GLU A 123 5.06 -22.50 16.81
C GLU A 123 5.90 -22.04 18.02
N VAL A 124 6.84 -21.11 17.82
CA VAL A 124 7.61 -20.53 18.94
C VAL A 124 6.69 -19.83 19.96
N LEU A 125 5.66 -19.13 19.49
CA LEU A 125 4.69 -18.46 20.37
C LEU A 125 3.81 -19.46 21.12
N ARG A 126 3.38 -20.56 20.48
CA ARG A 126 2.64 -21.67 21.11
C ARG A 126 3.47 -22.36 22.19
N ALA A 127 4.70 -22.73 21.84
CA ALA A 127 5.64 -23.34 22.78
C ALA A 127 5.90 -22.45 24.02
N ARG A 128 5.97 -21.12 23.84
CA ARG A 128 6.06 -20.17 24.96
C ARG A 128 4.82 -20.11 25.84
N ARG A 129 3.64 -20.45 25.31
CA ARG A 129 2.37 -20.53 26.05
C ARG A 129 2.13 -21.90 26.68
N GLY A 130 3.00 -22.88 26.41
CA GLY A 130 2.84 -24.27 26.86
C GLY A 130 1.78 -25.05 26.09
N GLU A 131 1.45 -24.61 24.88
CA GLU A 131 0.63 -25.32 23.89
C GLU A 131 1.46 -26.30 23.06
#